data_AF-G4Z1H2-F1
#
_entry.id   AF-G4Z1H2-F1
#
_cell.length_a   1.000
_cell.length_b   1.000
_cell.length_c   1.000
_cell.angle_alpha   90.00
_cell.angle_beta   90.00
_cell.angle_gamma   90.00
#
_symmetry.space_group_name_H-M   'P 1'
#
loop_
_entity.id
_entity.type
_entity.pdbx_description
1 polymer ?
#
loop_
_entity_poly.entity_id
_entity_poly.type
_entity_poly.pdbx_seq_one_letter_code
_entity_poly.pdbx_strand_id
1 'polypeptide(L)'
;TTSELAAYIDYRYWGTEVTLRLLAKIIQREIFVVVAPSGLDDASYLIFQPDEVENLGETFSSVKERNYEGKKPKGWIKRLQ
;
A
#
# COMPACT_ATOMS: atom_id res chain seq x y z
N THR A 1 33.71 -9.01 0.13
CA THR A 1 32.84 -8.05 0.83
C THR A 1 31.45 -8.64 0.84
N THR A 2 31.10 -9.37 1.90
CA THR A 2 29.78 -10.00 2.05
C THR A 2 28.81 -8.92 2.53
N SER A 3 27.83 -8.57 1.70
CA SER A 3 26.82 -7.57 2.04
C SER A 3 25.95 -8.08 3.20
N GLU A 4 26.15 -7.55 4.40
CA GLU A 4 25.35 -7.85 5.62
C GLU A 4 24.01 -7.11 5.66
N LEU A 5 23.35 -6.86 4.53
CA LEU A 5 22.08 -6.14 4.49
C LEU A 5 21.07 -6.82 3.56
N ALA A 6 20.86 -8.12 3.76
CA ALA A 6 19.52 -8.63 3.52
C ALA A 6 18.63 -8.04 4.64
N ALA A 7 18.12 -6.83 4.43
CA ALA A 7 17.21 -6.15 5.34
C ALA A 7 15.93 -6.98 5.46
N TYR A 8 15.95 -7.97 6.36
CA TYR A 8 14.82 -8.82 6.64
C TYR A 8 13.81 -8.00 7.42
N ILE A 9 12.72 -7.63 6.75
CA ILE A 9 11.54 -7.11 7.43
C ILE A 9 10.86 -8.33 8.07
N ASP A 10 10.69 -8.32 9.40
CA ASP A 10 9.97 -9.36 10.13
C ASP A 10 8.56 -9.52 9.53
N TYR A 11 8.08 -10.76 9.37
CA TYR A 11 6.78 -11.08 8.78
C TYR A 11 5.61 -10.33 9.43
N ARG A 12 5.74 -9.92 10.70
CA ARG A 12 4.72 -9.12 11.41
C ARG A 12 4.63 -7.69 10.90
N TYR A 13 5.70 -7.19 10.27
CA TYR A 13 5.76 -5.89 9.61
C TYR A 13 5.43 -5.96 8.12
N TRP A 14 5.46 -7.15 7.53
CA TRP A 14 4.92 -7.40 6.20
C TRP A 14 3.40 -7.18 6.22
N GLY A 15 2.92 -6.30 5.33
CA GLY A 15 1.51 -5.93 5.29
C GLY A 15 1.09 -4.86 6.30
N THR A 16 2.01 -4.31 7.10
CA THR A 16 1.73 -3.06 7.82
C THR A 16 1.56 -1.91 6.83
N GLU A 17 0.70 -0.96 7.19
CA GLU A 17 0.46 0.25 6.41
C GLU A 17 1.76 0.99 6.05
N VAL A 18 2.70 1.08 6.99
CA VAL A 18 4.01 1.72 6.80
C VAL A 18 4.84 1.03 5.73
N THR A 19 4.97 -0.30 5.80
CA THR A 19 5.71 -1.07 4.80
C THR A 19 5.08 -0.95 3.42
N LEU A 20 3.75 -1.00 3.33
CA LEU A 20 3.02 -0.87 2.07
C LEU A 20 3.16 0.52 1.47
N ARG A 21 3.09 1.59 2.28
CA ARG A 21 3.39 2.96 1.84
C ARG A 21 4.83 3.06 1.30
N LEU A 22 5.81 2.55 2.03
CA LEU A 22 7.21 2.59 1.60
C LEU A 22 7.42 1.85 0.27
N LEU A 23 6.84 0.65 0.15
CA LEU A 23 6.91 -0.14 -1.07
C LEU A 23 6.28 0.61 -2.26
N ALA A 24 5.08 1.19 -2.10
CA ALA A 24 4.42 1.94 -3.15
C ALA A 24 5.30 3.10 -3.67
N LYS A 25 5.99 3.82 -2.77
CA LYS A 25 6.97 4.87 -3.14
C LYS A 25 8.17 4.33 -3.90
N ILE A 26 8.71 3.18 -3.49
CA ILE A 26 9.93 2.62 -4.11
C ILE A 26 9.62 2.08 -5.50
N ILE A 27 8.53 1.33 -5.64
CA ILE A 27 8.19 0.66 -6.91
C ILE A 27 7.43 1.57 -7.88
N GLN A 28 6.97 2.74 -7.41
CA GLN A 28 6.17 3.70 -8.18
C GLN A 28 4.97 3.04 -8.87
N ARG A 29 4.29 2.13 -8.16
CA ARG A 29 3.08 1.43 -8.61
C ARG A 29 2.05 1.33 -7.50
N GLU A 30 0.79 1.28 -7.90
CA GLU A 30 -0.32 1.04 -6.98
C GLU A 30 -0.20 -0.36 -6.34
N ILE A 31 -0.41 -0.43 -5.03
CA ILE A 31 -0.49 -1.69 -4.30
C ILE A 31 -1.93 -1.90 -3.84
N PHE A 32 -2.51 -3.00 -4.28
CA PHE A 32 -3.88 -3.42 -3.99
C PHE A 32 -3.87 -4.40 -2.82
N VAL A 33 -4.63 -4.11 -1.77
CA VAL A 33 -4.64 -4.91 -0.54
C VAL A 33 -6.07 -5.24 -0.13
N VAL A 34 -6.27 -6.49 0.28
CA VAL A 34 -7.52 -6.97 0.90
C VAL A 34 -7.21 -7.32 2.35
N VAL A 35 -7.84 -6.61 3.28
CA VAL A 35 -7.70 -6.84 4.72
C VAL A 35 -8.93 -7.61 5.19
N ALA A 36 -8.76 -8.91 5.45
CA ALA A 36 -9.86 -9.83 5.74
C ALA A 36 -9.62 -10.62 7.05
N PRO A 37 -9.58 -9.95 8.22
CA PRO A 37 -9.23 -10.61 9.49
C PRO A 37 -10.24 -11.68 9.92
N SER A 38 -11.48 -11.60 9.44
CA SER A 38 -12.58 -12.54 9.75
C SER A 38 -13.21 -13.14 8.50
N GLY A 39 -12.48 -13.14 7.37
CA GLY A 39 -12.97 -13.59 6.07
C GLY A 39 -13.41 -12.44 5.15
N LEU A 40 -13.89 -12.80 3.95
CA LEU A 40 -14.17 -11.83 2.88
C LEU A 40 -15.45 -11.01 3.10
N ASP A 41 -16.39 -11.52 3.90
CA ASP A 41 -17.68 -10.88 4.12
C ASP A 41 -17.55 -9.50 4.78
N ASP A 42 -16.57 -9.35 5.67
CA ASP A 42 -16.25 -8.09 6.37
C ASP A 42 -14.86 -7.54 5.97
N ALA A 43 -14.34 -7.96 4.82
CA ALA A 43 -13.04 -7.49 4.34
C ALA A 43 -13.06 -6.01 3.95
N SER A 44 -11.98 -5.30 4.25
CA SER A 44 -11.72 -3.94 3.77
C SER A 44 -10.78 -3.98 2.57
N TYR A 45 -11.02 -3.10 1.60
CA TYR A 45 -10.22 -3.07 0.36
C TYR A 45 -9.48 -1.75 0.29
N LEU A 46 -8.16 -1.81 0.17
CA LEU A 46 -7.26 -0.66 0.22
C LEU A 46 -6.47 -0.56 -1.08
N ILE A 47 -6.14 0.67 -1.48
CA ILE A 47 -5.17 0.95 -2.53
C ILE A 47 -4.17 1.96 -2.00
N PHE A 48 -2.89 1.60 -2.04
CA PHE A 48 -1.77 2.49 -1.79
C PHE A 48 -1.28 3.00 -3.13
N GLN A 49 -1.63 4.23 -3.48
CA GLN A 49 -1.27 4.85 -4.74
C GLN A 49 -0.04 5.75 -4.54
N PRO A 50 1.08 5.54 -5.27
CA PRO A 50 2.20 6.46 -5.23
C PRO A 50 1.73 7.84 -5.69
N ASP A 51 2.24 8.87 -5.05
CA ASP A 51 1.87 10.25 -5.31
C ASP A 51 3.11 11.14 -5.16
N GLU A 52 3.02 12.36 -5.66
CA GLU A 52 4.05 13.38 -5.48
C GLU A 52 3.41 14.62 -4.88
N VAL A 53 4.05 15.18 -3.85
CA VAL A 53 3.58 16.40 -3.20
C VAL A 53 4.67 17.45 -3.32
N GLU A 54 4.29 18.60 -3.87
CA GLU A 54 5.15 19.78 -3.91
C GLU A 54 5.02 20.55 -2.59
N ASN A 55 6.14 20.80 -1.93
CA ASN A 55 6.20 21.59 -0.72
C ASN A 55 7.44 22.49 -0.77
N LEU A 56 7.23 23.80 -0.61
CA LEU A 56 8.31 24.82 -0.64
C LEU A 56 9.21 24.76 -1.90
N GLY A 57 8.64 24.38 -3.06
CA GLY A 57 9.37 24.26 -4.32
C GLY A 57 10.18 22.97 -4.48
N GLU A 58 10.08 22.04 -3.54
CA GLU A 58 10.66 20.70 -3.62
C GLU A 58 9.56 19.65 -3.80
N THR A 59 9.84 18.63 -4.62
CA THR A 59 8.92 17.51 -4.86
C THR A 59 9.29 16.32 -3.98
N PHE A 60 8.32 15.83 -3.20
CA PHE A 60 8.50 14.70 -2.29
C PHE A 60 7.63 13.52 -2.73
N SER A 61 8.20 12.31 -2.73
CA SER A 61 7.41 11.10 -2.92
C SER A 61 6.48 10.86 -1.73
N SER A 62 5.20 10.71 -2.03
CA SER A 62 4.11 10.49 -1.10
C SER A 62 3.31 9.24 -1.49
N VAL A 63 2.30 8.92 -0.68
CA VAL A 63 1.32 7.86 -0.98
C VAL A 63 -0.05 8.35 -0.59
N LYS A 64 -0.99 8.21 -1.52
CA LYS A 64 -2.41 8.41 -1.28
C LYS A 64 -3.07 7.07 -1.01
N GLU A 65 -3.81 7.00 0.09
CA GLU A 65 -4.60 5.82 0.44
C GLU A 65 -6.04 5.97 -0.03
N ARG A 66 -6.60 4.88 -0.57
CA ARG A 66 -8.02 4.80 -0.87
C ARG A 66 -8.61 3.58 -0.20
N ASN A 67 -9.56 3.84 0.69
CA ASN A 67 -10.24 2.82 1.46
C ASN A 67 -11.65 2.64 0.90
N TYR A 68 -11.97 1.42 0.52
CA TYR A 68 -13.30 1.03 0.08
C TYR A 68 -13.93 0.23 1.20
N GLU A 69 -15.12 0.66 1.62
CA GLU A 69 -15.91 -0.01 2.66
C GLU A 69 -16.09 -1.49 2.34
N GLY A 70 -16.11 -2.30 3.40
CA GLY A 70 -16.49 -3.70 3.29
C GLY A 70 -17.86 -3.85 2.62
N LYS A 71 -18.01 -4.92 1.84
CA LYS A 71 -19.22 -5.26 1.06
C LYS A 71 -19.46 -4.43 -0.22
N LYS A 72 -18.59 -3.46 -0.55
CA LYS A 72 -18.66 -2.70 -1.82
C LYS A 72 -17.36 -2.76 -2.65
N PRO A 73 -16.82 -3.95 -2.98
CA PRO A 73 -15.53 -4.06 -3.68
C PRO A 73 -15.58 -3.60 -5.14
N LYS A 74 -16.77 -3.36 -5.71
CA LYS A 74 -16.92 -3.01 -7.14
C LYS A 74 -16.04 -1.84 -7.58
N GLY A 75 -15.91 -0.81 -6.75
CA GLY A 75 -15.06 0.35 -7.05
C GLY A 75 -13.56 0.02 -7.04
N TRP A 76 -13.15 -0.91 -6.18
CA TRP A 76 -11.78 -1.40 -6.08
C TRP A 76 -11.45 -2.34 -7.25
N ILE A 77 -12.34 -3.30 -7.56
CA ILE A 77 -12.17 -4.27 -8.66
C ILE A 77 -12.04 -3.55 -10.01
N LYS A 78 -12.88 -2.54 -10.26
CA LYS A 78 -12.81 -1.73 -11.49
C LYS A 78 -11.45 -1.05 -11.72
N ARG A 79 -10.67 -0.86 -10.66
CA ARG A 79 -9.38 -0.18 -10.69
C ARG A 79 -8.21 -1.16 -10.82
N LEU A 80 -8.46 -2.42 -10.49
CA LEU A 80 -7.52 -3.52 -10.68
C LEU A 80 -7.46 -3.98 -12.14
N GLN A 81 -8.55 -3.82 -12.90
CA GLN A 81 -8.68 -4.15 -14.32
C GLN A 81 -8.14 -3.02 -15.21
#